data_AF-A0A2N6N9W4-F1
#
_entry.id   AF-A0A2N6N9W4-F1
#
_cell.length_a   1.000
_cell.length_b   1.000
_cell.length_c   1.000
_cell.angle_alpha   90.00
_cell.angle_beta   90.00
_cell.angle_gamma   90.00
#
_symmetry.space_group_name_H-M   'P 1'
#
loop_
_entity.id
_entity.type
_entity.pdbx_description
1 polymer ?
#
loop_
_entity_poly.entity_id
_entity_poly.type
_entity_poly.pdbx_seq_one_letter_code
_entity_poly.pdbx_strand_id
1 'polypeptide(L)'
;MELDLLLGVKLNHLHVVFLLQFALLRNIKEPDAAIVRVSAEILELVVEALMLRERIIDSGTSLVWKVVYYGLSAAGILCLALLRPSFSFVQEHIDGSQILRDLAVLTGVVEKGSLVDAEDANYALLAAAIKAIKSVLDRVDLNSLNYGSPRQTMEEPTAPDSTAASNGSWDSWYFNYFQDLQNPFWQTIAQGHIDPSSISEVLADHET
;
A
#
# COMPACT_ATOMS: atom_id res chain seq x y z
N MET A 1 -1.01 -14.39 24.56
CA MET A 1 -1.71 -13.17 25.00
C MET A 1 -0.78 -11.97 25.04
N GLU A 2 0.28 -11.96 25.86
CA GLU A 2 1.19 -10.79 25.99
C GLU A 2 1.90 -10.41 24.67
N LEU A 3 2.39 -11.40 23.92
CA LEU A 3 2.98 -11.17 22.59
C LEU A 3 1.99 -10.56 21.59
N ASP A 4 0.74 -11.03 21.61
CA ASP A 4 -0.31 -10.54 20.71
C ASP A 4 -0.73 -9.10 21.06
N LEU A 5 -0.77 -8.79 22.35
CA LEU A 5 -1.06 -7.44 22.84
C LEU A 5 0.05 -6.47 22.44
N LEU A 6 1.32 -6.84 22.64
CA LEU A 6 2.46 -6.00 22.26
C LEU A 6 2.50 -5.77 20.75
N LEU A 7 2.24 -6.82 19.96
CA LEU A 7 2.07 -6.73 18.51
C LEU A 7 0.96 -5.73 18.16
N GLY A 8 -0.21 -5.86 18.78
CA GLY A 8 -1.35 -4.96 18.55
C GLY A 8 -1.03 -3.50 18.88
N VAL A 9 -0.35 -3.24 20.01
CA VAL A 9 0.07 -1.89 20.41
C VAL A 9 1.07 -1.31 19.41
N LYS A 10 2.08 -2.09 19.01
CA LYS A 10 3.10 -1.65 18.04
C LYS A 10 2.49 -1.37 16.66
N LEU A 11 1.62 -2.27 16.17
CA LEU A 11 0.89 -2.08 14.92
C LEU A 11 0.00 -0.84 14.97
N ASN A 12 -0.74 -0.63 16.06
CA ASN A 12 -1.60 0.54 16.21
C ASN A 12 -0.78 1.84 16.23
N HIS A 13 0.35 1.86 16.96
CA HIS A 13 1.25 3.01 16.97
C HIS A 13 1.76 3.33 15.55
N LEU A 14 2.31 2.34 14.85
CA LEU A 14 2.79 2.52 13.49
C LEU A 14 1.67 2.95 12.53
N HIS A 15 0.47 2.42 12.69
CA HIS A 15 -0.67 2.79 11.87
C HIS A 15 -1.15 4.21 12.11
N VAL A 16 -1.10 4.72 13.34
CA VAL A 16 -1.35 6.14 13.62
C VAL A 16 -0.32 7.02 12.92
N VAL A 17 0.97 6.62 12.93
CA VAL A 17 2.01 7.34 12.19
C VAL A 17 1.75 7.27 10.68
N PHE A 18 1.37 6.11 10.16
CA PHE A 18 1.01 5.91 8.76
C PHE A 18 -0.13 6.85 8.36
N LEU A 19 -1.20 6.91 9.16
CA LEU A 19 -2.36 7.76 8.89
C LEU A 19 -1.98 9.24 8.91
N LEU A 20 -1.07 9.64 9.81
CA LEU A 20 -0.55 11.00 9.84
C LEU A 20 0.24 11.34 8.57
N GLN A 21 1.13 10.45 8.11
CA GLN A 21 1.86 10.66 6.86
C GLN A 21 0.91 10.67 5.66
N PHE A 22 -0.07 9.77 5.64
CA PHE A 22 -1.08 9.70 4.60
C PHE A 22 -1.91 10.99 4.52
N ALA A 23 -2.26 11.59 5.65
CA ALA A 23 -3.01 12.86 5.69
C ALA A 23 -2.22 14.03 5.08
N LEU A 24 -0.88 13.93 5.06
CA LEU A 24 0.01 14.95 4.51
C LEU A 24 0.31 14.72 3.02
N LEU A 25 -0.05 13.56 2.46
CA LEU A 25 0.15 13.28 1.04
C LEU A 25 -0.71 14.19 0.17
N ARG A 26 -0.06 14.85 -0.79
CA ARG A 26 -0.73 15.66 -1.81
C ARG A 26 -1.35 14.81 -2.92
N ASN A 27 -0.74 13.66 -3.21
CA ASN A 27 -1.18 12.73 -4.24
C ASN A 27 -0.86 11.29 -3.81
N ILE A 28 -1.90 10.46 -3.68
CA ILE A 28 -1.75 9.06 -3.27
C ILE A 28 -0.91 8.23 -4.25
N LYS A 29 -0.97 8.56 -5.55
CA LYS A 29 -0.20 7.87 -6.61
C LYS A 29 1.31 8.15 -6.51
N GLU A 30 1.69 9.15 -5.73
CA GLU A 30 3.07 9.58 -5.54
C GLU A 30 3.45 9.55 -4.06
N PRO A 31 3.54 8.35 -3.45
CA PRO A 31 3.93 8.25 -2.06
C PRO A 31 5.33 8.82 -1.85
N ASP A 32 5.51 9.55 -0.75
CA ASP A 32 6.81 10.06 -0.34
C ASP A 32 7.59 9.03 0.47
N ALA A 33 8.87 9.32 0.75
CA ALA A 33 9.71 8.41 1.49
C ALA A 33 9.23 8.16 2.93
N ALA A 34 8.53 9.12 3.54
CA ALA A 34 8.08 9.02 4.92
C ALA A 34 6.97 7.98 5.06
N ILE A 35 5.95 8.02 4.20
CA ILE A 35 4.89 7.01 4.22
C ILE A 35 5.39 5.64 3.77
N VAL A 36 6.30 5.56 2.79
CA VAL A 36 6.87 4.30 2.32
C VAL A 36 7.65 3.60 3.43
N ARG A 37 8.42 4.35 4.23
CA ARG A 37 9.18 3.80 5.36
C ARG A 37 8.27 3.20 6.43
N VAL A 38 7.26 3.95 6.85
CA VAL A 38 6.30 3.47 7.87
C VAL A 38 5.51 2.27 7.34
N SER A 39 5.18 2.27 6.04
CA SER A 39 4.52 1.13 5.39
C SER A 39 5.41 -0.12 5.39
N ALA A 40 6.71 0.03 5.13
CA ALA A 40 7.66 -1.08 5.18
C ALA A 40 7.75 -1.67 6.60
N GLU A 41 7.83 -0.83 7.64
CA GLU A 41 7.86 -1.27 9.04
C GLU A 41 6.58 -2.01 9.45
N ILE A 42 5.41 -1.53 9.00
CA ILE A 42 4.14 -2.22 9.24
C ILE A 42 4.12 -3.59 8.57
N LEU A 43 4.53 -3.66 7.29
CA LEU A 43 4.51 -4.90 6.52
C LEU A 43 5.47 -5.93 7.11
N GLU A 44 6.69 -5.53 7.48
CA GLU A 44 7.68 -6.39 8.14
C GLU A 44 7.07 -7.01 9.42
N LEU A 45 6.48 -6.18 10.28
CA LEU A 45 5.88 -6.64 11.53
C LEU A 45 4.68 -7.59 11.32
N VAL A 46 3.87 -7.33 10.29
CA VAL A 46 2.76 -8.23 9.90
C VAL A 46 3.31 -9.57 9.41
N VAL A 47 4.36 -9.56 8.58
CA VAL A 47 5.00 -10.77 8.07
C VAL A 47 5.63 -11.60 9.19
N GLU A 48 6.31 -10.95 10.14
CA GLU A 48 6.81 -11.63 11.35
C GLU A 48 5.68 -12.30 12.14
N ALA A 49 4.55 -11.60 12.31
CA ALA A 49 3.38 -12.14 12.98
C ALA A 49 2.77 -13.35 12.23
N LEU A 50 2.72 -13.31 10.91
CA LEU A 50 2.27 -14.42 10.07
C LEU A 50 3.17 -15.66 10.20
N MET A 51 4.49 -15.44 10.30
CA MET A 51 5.47 -16.50 10.53
C MET A 51 5.36 -17.11 11.92
N LEU A 52 4.97 -16.32 12.92
CA LEU A 52 4.81 -16.73 14.30
C LEU A 52 3.36 -17.11 14.67
N ARG A 53 2.44 -17.19 13.71
CA ARG A 53 0.98 -17.35 13.94
C ARG A 53 0.62 -18.48 14.90
N GLU A 54 1.36 -19.59 14.89
CA GLU A 54 1.12 -20.75 15.75
C GLU A 54 1.43 -20.49 17.24
N ARG A 55 2.18 -19.41 17.54
CA ARG A 55 2.57 -18.98 18.89
C ARG A 55 1.74 -17.80 19.39
N ILE A 56 0.96 -17.18 18.51
CA ILE A 56 0.15 -16.01 18.82
C ILE A 56 -1.22 -16.49 19.30
N ILE A 57 -1.49 -16.28 20.58
CA ILE A 57 -2.83 -16.48 21.16
C ILE A 57 -3.52 -15.12 21.15
N ASP A 58 -4.58 -15.02 20.35
CA ASP A 58 -5.37 -13.82 20.13
C ASP A 58 -5.78 -13.16 21.46
N SER A 59 -5.53 -11.86 21.57
CA SER A 59 -5.82 -11.03 22.75
C SER A 59 -7.06 -10.13 22.59
N GLY A 60 -7.89 -10.38 21.55
CA GLY A 60 -9.14 -9.67 21.30
C GLY A 60 -9.41 -9.36 19.83
N THR A 61 -8.38 -9.28 18.99
CA THR A 61 -8.48 -9.14 17.53
C THR A 61 -7.69 -10.25 16.85
N SER A 62 -8.31 -11.00 15.94
CA SER A 62 -7.60 -12.07 15.24
C SER A 62 -6.47 -11.54 14.37
N LEU A 63 -5.46 -12.37 14.14
CA LEU A 63 -4.36 -12.07 13.21
C LEU A 63 -4.86 -11.67 11.82
N VAL A 64 -6.00 -12.22 11.38
CA VAL A 64 -6.68 -11.85 10.12
C VAL A 64 -7.02 -10.36 10.09
N TRP A 65 -7.68 -9.86 11.13
CA TRP A 65 -8.03 -8.44 11.22
C TRP A 65 -6.78 -7.56 11.20
N LYS A 66 -5.70 -7.99 11.86
CA LYS A 66 -4.43 -7.26 11.84
C LYS A 66 -3.82 -7.19 10.43
N VAL A 67 -3.87 -8.29 9.67
CA VAL A 67 -3.38 -8.35 8.28
C VAL A 67 -4.24 -7.49 7.36
N VAL A 68 -5.56 -7.61 7.44
CA VAL A 68 -6.49 -6.85 6.58
C VAL A 68 -6.40 -5.36 6.87
N TYR A 69 -6.33 -4.98 8.14
CA TYR A 69 -6.34 -3.57 8.53
C TYR A 69 -4.97 -2.90 8.38
N TYR A 70 -3.92 -3.49 8.96
CA TYR A 70 -2.57 -2.90 8.95
C TYR A 70 -1.74 -3.35 7.74
N GLY A 71 -1.77 -4.64 7.40
CA GLY A 71 -0.95 -5.20 6.34
C GLY A 71 -1.34 -4.71 4.94
N LEU A 72 -2.64 -4.72 4.62
CA LEU A 72 -3.11 -4.32 3.29
C LEU A 72 -2.92 -2.83 3.01
N SER A 73 -3.16 -1.96 4.01
CA SER A 73 -2.93 -0.52 3.88
C SER A 73 -1.46 -0.22 3.55
N ALA A 74 -0.55 -0.81 4.30
CA ALA A 74 0.89 -0.70 4.06
C ALA A 74 1.29 -1.29 2.69
N ALA A 75 0.81 -2.49 2.35
CA ALA A 75 1.11 -3.14 1.08
C ALA A 75 0.65 -2.30 -0.13
N GLY A 76 -0.48 -1.59 -0.02
CA GLY A 76 -0.98 -0.70 -1.07
C GLY A 76 0.00 0.43 -1.40
N ILE A 77 0.48 1.15 -0.38
CA ILE A 77 1.49 2.22 -0.55
C ILE A 77 2.79 1.67 -1.12
N LEU A 78 3.25 0.52 -0.64
CA LEU A 78 4.47 -0.12 -1.13
C LEU A 78 4.33 -0.54 -2.59
N CYS A 79 3.17 -1.06 -3.00
CA CYS A 79 2.89 -1.37 -4.41
C CYS A 79 2.94 -0.12 -5.29
N LEU A 80 2.36 1.00 -4.85
CA LEU A 80 2.42 2.26 -5.58
C LEU A 80 3.86 2.78 -5.71
N ALA A 81 4.66 2.69 -4.63
CA ALA A 81 6.06 3.06 -4.66
C ALA A 81 6.88 2.18 -5.62
N LEU A 82 6.65 0.87 -5.62
CA LEU A 82 7.32 -0.09 -6.51
C LEU A 82 6.96 0.11 -7.98
N LEU A 83 5.71 0.49 -8.27
CA LEU A 83 5.25 0.78 -9.63
C LEU A 83 5.78 2.11 -10.17
N ARG A 84 6.34 2.98 -9.32
CA ARG A 84 6.80 4.31 -9.71
C ARG A 84 8.27 4.28 -10.13
N PRO A 85 8.60 4.50 -11.42
CA PRO A 85 9.99 4.47 -11.90
C PRO A 85 10.88 5.56 -11.29
N SER A 86 10.28 6.67 -10.86
CA SER A 86 10.99 7.79 -10.23
C SER A 86 11.25 7.60 -8.74
N PHE A 87 10.66 6.59 -8.08
CA PHE A 87 10.92 6.33 -6.67
C PHE A 87 12.26 5.60 -6.51
N SER A 88 13.24 6.28 -5.91
CA SER A 88 14.58 5.71 -5.68
C SER A 88 14.70 5.15 -4.26
N PHE A 89 14.42 3.84 -4.11
CA PHE A 89 14.59 3.14 -2.83
C PHE A 89 16.00 3.27 -2.25
N VAL A 90 17.03 3.29 -3.12
CA VAL A 90 18.44 3.45 -2.72
C VAL A 90 18.70 4.82 -2.12
N GLN A 91 18.16 5.89 -2.73
CA GLN A 91 18.35 7.25 -2.25
C GLN A 91 17.64 7.49 -0.92
N GLU A 92 16.50 6.83 -0.72
CA GLU A 92 15.70 6.94 0.51
C GLU A 92 16.16 5.99 1.64
N HIS A 93 17.23 5.23 1.41
CA HIS A 93 17.76 4.21 2.32
C HIS A 93 16.71 3.16 2.72
N ILE A 94 15.84 2.78 1.79
CA ILE A 94 14.79 1.79 1.97
C ILE A 94 15.18 0.51 1.23
N ASP A 95 15.11 -0.64 1.91
CA ASP A 95 15.44 -1.93 1.29
C ASP A 95 14.27 -2.44 0.43
N GLY A 96 14.33 -2.16 -0.87
CA GLY A 96 13.34 -2.66 -1.83
C GLY A 96 13.29 -4.18 -1.92
N SER A 97 14.40 -4.88 -1.67
CA SER A 97 14.44 -6.35 -1.73
C SER A 97 13.71 -6.99 -0.54
N GLN A 98 13.84 -6.38 0.65
CA GLN A 98 13.04 -6.72 1.82
C GLN A 98 11.55 -6.56 1.53
N ILE A 99 11.15 -5.41 0.98
CA ILE A 99 9.74 -5.12 0.65
C ILE A 99 9.17 -6.17 -0.31
N LEU A 100 9.88 -6.48 -1.39
CA LEU A 100 9.44 -7.49 -2.35
C LEU A 100 9.29 -8.86 -1.69
N ARG A 101 10.24 -9.25 -0.84
CA ARG A 101 10.18 -10.50 -0.09
C ARG A 101 9.00 -10.54 0.87
N ASP A 102 8.75 -9.47 1.61
CA ASP A 102 7.67 -9.41 2.60
C ASP A 102 6.29 -9.41 1.92
N LEU A 103 6.16 -8.75 0.77
CA LEU A 103 4.97 -8.85 -0.10
C LEU A 103 4.77 -10.28 -0.64
N ALA A 104 5.84 -10.94 -1.07
CA ALA A 104 5.78 -12.33 -1.52
C ALA A 104 5.38 -13.29 -0.39
N VAL A 105 5.87 -13.05 0.83
CA VAL A 105 5.48 -13.82 2.01
C VAL A 105 4.00 -13.60 2.34
N LEU A 106 3.54 -12.34 2.37
CA LEU A 106 2.14 -12.01 2.63
C LEU A 106 1.21 -12.73 1.62
N THR A 107 1.52 -12.65 0.33
CA THR A 107 0.74 -13.34 -0.71
C THR A 107 0.77 -14.86 -0.53
N GLY A 108 1.92 -15.47 -0.26
CA GLY A 108 2.04 -16.91 -0.09
C GLY A 108 1.29 -17.46 1.14
N VAL A 109 1.26 -16.73 2.25
CA VAL A 109 0.55 -17.14 3.47
C VAL A 109 -0.97 -17.13 3.27
N VAL A 110 -1.48 -16.12 2.55
CA VAL A 110 -2.91 -16.05 2.19
C VAL A 110 -3.27 -17.11 1.15
N GLU A 111 -2.39 -17.30 0.15
CA GLU A 111 -2.42 -18.34 -0.90
C GLU A 111 -2.79 -19.73 -0.38
N LYS A 112 -2.12 -20.09 0.70
CA LYS A 112 -2.21 -21.41 1.30
C LYS A 112 -3.57 -21.67 1.97
N GLY A 113 -4.50 -20.70 1.96
CA GLY A 113 -5.79 -20.80 2.67
C GLY A 113 -5.61 -20.88 4.18
N SER A 114 -4.43 -20.53 4.69
CA SER A 114 -4.09 -20.67 6.11
C SER A 114 -4.57 -19.49 6.96
N LEU A 115 -5.04 -18.41 6.33
CA LEU A 115 -5.38 -17.18 7.01
C LEU A 115 -6.89 -16.89 7.03
N VAL A 116 -7.61 -17.10 5.92
CA VAL A 116 -9.01 -16.70 5.79
C VAL A 116 -9.81 -17.74 4.99
N ASP A 117 -10.94 -18.17 5.54
CA ASP A 117 -11.88 -19.05 4.84
C ASP A 117 -12.69 -18.27 3.79
N ALA A 118 -13.12 -18.95 2.72
CA ALA A 118 -13.84 -18.32 1.61
C ALA A 118 -15.20 -17.68 2.02
N GLU A 119 -15.72 -18.03 3.20
CA GLU A 119 -16.96 -17.48 3.75
C GLU A 119 -16.76 -16.27 4.68
N ASP A 120 -15.51 -15.87 4.95
CA ASP A 120 -15.21 -14.70 5.76
C ASP A 120 -15.52 -13.40 4.98
N ALA A 121 -16.10 -12.41 5.67
CA ALA A 121 -16.40 -11.09 5.12
C ALA A 121 -15.18 -10.40 4.50
N ASN A 122 -13.98 -10.69 5.01
CA ASN A 122 -12.73 -10.11 4.53
C ASN A 122 -12.12 -10.84 3.33
N TYR A 123 -12.62 -12.03 2.95
CA TYR A 123 -12.03 -12.87 1.93
C TYR A 123 -11.96 -12.18 0.56
N ALA A 124 -13.04 -11.53 0.14
CA ALA A 124 -13.12 -10.90 -1.19
C ALA A 124 -12.10 -9.76 -1.34
N LEU A 125 -11.96 -8.91 -0.32
CA LEU A 125 -10.98 -7.82 -0.29
C LEU A 125 -9.56 -8.37 -0.29
N LEU A 126 -9.29 -9.35 0.56
CA LEU A 126 -7.98 -9.95 0.69
C LEU A 126 -7.55 -10.66 -0.61
N ALA A 127 -8.45 -11.42 -1.23
CA ALA A 127 -8.19 -12.09 -2.50
C ALA A 127 -7.88 -11.10 -3.64
N ALA A 128 -8.64 -9.99 -3.72
CA ALA A 128 -8.38 -8.93 -4.69
C ALA A 128 -7.01 -8.27 -4.46
N ALA A 129 -6.68 -7.96 -3.21
CA ALA A 129 -5.41 -7.36 -2.84
C ALA A 129 -4.23 -8.28 -3.15
N ILE A 130 -4.31 -9.56 -2.80
CA ILE A 130 -3.27 -10.55 -3.11
C ILE A 130 -3.04 -10.68 -4.61
N LYS A 131 -4.12 -10.74 -5.41
CA LYS A 131 -4.01 -10.79 -6.87
C LYS A 131 -3.28 -9.56 -7.42
N ALA A 132 -3.57 -8.38 -6.89
CA ALA A 132 -2.92 -7.14 -7.29
C ALA A 132 -1.44 -7.08 -6.89
N ILE A 133 -1.11 -7.45 -5.65
CA ILE A 133 0.28 -7.50 -5.16
C ILE A 133 1.11 -8.44 -6.04
N LYS A 134 0.57 -9.61 -6.39
CA LYS A 134 1.25 -10.55 -7.30
C LYS A 134 1.55 -9.94 -8.67
N SER A 135 0.57 -9.26 -9.26
CA SER A 135 0.78 -8.56 -10.53
C SER A 135 1.90 -7.52 -10.44
N VAL A 136 2.03 -6.82 -9.30
CA VAL A 136 3.14 -5.88 -9.07
C VAL A 136 4.47 -6.61 -8.96
N LEU A 137 4.54 -7.70 -8.18
CA LEU A 137 5.75 -8.51 -8.04
C LEU A 137 6.23 -9.02 -9.40
N ASP A 138 5.33 -9.60 -10.20
CA ASP A 138 5.65 -10.11 -11.54
C ASP A 138 6.20 -8.99 -12.44
N ARG A 139 5.62 -7.78 -12.38
CA ARG A 139 6.07 -6.63 -13.18
C ARG A 139 7.43 -6.09 -12.74
N VAL A 140 7.69 -6.06 -11.43
CA VAL A 140 8.98 -5.61 -10.89
C VAL A 140 10.09 -6.59 -11.25
N ASP A 141 9.82 -7.90 -11.17
CA ASP A 141 10.74 -8.95 -11.60
C ASP A 141 11.09 -8.82 -13.09
N LEU A 142 10.07 -8.63 -13.95
CA LEU A 142 10.27 -8.40 -15.39
C LEU A 142 11.07 -7.12 -15.68
N ASN A 143 10.84 -6.05 -14.92
CA ASN A 143 11.56 -4.79 -15.10
C ASN A 143 13.01 -4.90 -14.62
N SER A 144 13.28 -5.64 -13.53
CA SER A 144 14.62 -5.96 -13.04
C SER A 144 15.46 -6.70 -14.09
N LEU A 145 14.83 -7.56 -14.90
CA LEU A 145 15.48 -8.27 -16.01
C LEU A 145 15.73 -7.37 -17.24
N ASN A 146 15.04 -6.23 -17.33
CA ASN A 146 15.11 -5.28 -18.45
C ASN A 146 16.07 -4.10 -18.20
N TYR A 147 16.86 -4.10 -17.12
CA TYR A 147 17.88 -3.07 -16.86
C TYR A 147 19.08 -3.20 -17.81
N GLY A 148 18.86 -2.78 -19.05
CA GLY A 148 19.82 -2.63 -20.12
C GLY A 148 19.45 -1.47 -21.04
N SER A 149 19.05 -0.31 -20.51
CA SER A 149 19.09 0.96 -21.26
C SER A 149 19.07 2.19 -20.36
N PRO A 150 19.70 3.31 -20.78
CA PRO A 150 20.05 4.41 -19.89
C PRO A 150 18.89 5.39 -19.65
N ARG A 151 18.95 5.97 -18.46
CA ARG A 151 18.19 7.09 -17.90
C ARG A 151 17.87 8.18 -18.94
N GLN A 152 16.58 8.52 -19.07
CA GLN A 152 16.18 9.84 -19.56
C GLN A 152 16.05 10.78 -18.37
N THR A 153 16.97 11.73 -18.32
CA THR A 153 16.83 13.00 -17.59
C THR A 153 15.67 13.76 -18.21
N MET A 154 14.67 14.15 -17.42
CA MET A 154 13.71 15.19 -17.82
C MET A 154 13.29 16.00 -16.59
N GLU A 155 13.07 17.27 -16.85
CA GLU A 155 13.12 18.44 -15.99
C GLU A 155 12.08 18.53 -14.87
N GLU A 156 12.48 19.28 -13.84
CA GLU A 156 11.71 19.79 -12.71
C GLU A 156 10.62 20.79 -13.17
N PRO A 157 9.33 20.56 -12.88
CA PRO A 157 8.31 21.59 -13.01
C PRO A 157 8.05 22.28 -11.67
N THR A 158 8.07 23.61 -11.74
CA THR A 158 7.85 24.59 -10.68
C THR A 158 6.50 24.41 -9.98
N ALA A 159 6.50 24.49 -8.64
CA ALA A 159 5.31 24.39 -7.80
C ALA A 159 4.36 25.60 -7.97
N PRO A 160 3.03 25.38 -7.94
CA PRO A 160 2.10 26.40 -7.49
C PRO A 160 1.71 26.16 -6.02
N ASP A 161 1.90 27.20 -5.22
CA ASP A 161 1.21 27.43 -3.96
C ASP A 161 -0.31 27.39 -4.17
N SER A 162 -1.05 26.69 -3.30
CA SER A 162 -2.39 27.11 -2.88
C SER A 162 -2.82 26.36 -1.63
N THR A 163 -2.92 27.13 -0.56
CA THR A 163 -3.58 26.81 0.70
C THR A 163 -5.09 26.77 0.51
N ALA A 164 -5.70 25.61 0.77
CA ALA A 164 -7.11 25.51 1.10
C ALA A 164 -7.29 24.39 2.11
N ALA A 165 -7.05 24.72 3.38
CA ALA A 165 -7.49 23.89 4.50
C ALA A 165 -9.03 23.93 4.52
N SER A 166 -9.67 23.03 3.78
CA SER A 166 -11.09 22.78 3.96
C SER A 166 -11.28 22.10 5.31
N ASN A 167 -12.02 22.75 6.21
CA ASN A 167 -12.57 22.14 7.42
C ASN A 167 -13.52 21.01 7.00
N GLY A 168 -12.96 19.84 6.72
CA GLY A 168 -13.69 18.62 6.35
C GLY A 168 -13.55 17.61 7.47
N SER A 169 -14.68 17.11 7.95
CA SER A 169 -14.75 16.09 9.01
C SER A 169 -13.74 14.97 8.77
N TRP A 170 -12.96 14.64 9.81
CA TRP A 170 -12.05 13.50 9.85
C TRP A 170 -12.71 12.19 9.40
N ASP A 171 -14.03 12.08 9.57
CA ASP A 171 -14.82 10.93 9.11
C ASP A 171 -14.82 10.80 7.58
N SER A 172 -14.98 11.91 6.85
CA SER A 172 -14.98 11.89 5.37
C SER A 172 -13.63 11.44 4.83
N TRP A 173 -12.53 11.89 5.44
CA TRP A 173 -11.18 11.48 5.05
C TRP A 173 -10.90 10.00 5.35
N TYR A 174 -11.31 9.50 6.53
CA TYR A 174 -11.16 8.08 6.90
C TYR A 174 -12.00 7.16 6.00
N PHE A 175 -13.26 7.52 5.72
CA PHE A 175 -14.13 6.73 4.84
C PHE A 175 -13.64 6.76 3.39
N ASN A 176 -13.23 7.92 2.85
CA ASN A 176 -12.66 7.99 1.50
C ASN A 176 -11.35 7.19 1.40
N TYR A 177 -10.48 7.22 2.41
CA TYR A 177 -9.25 6.40 2.45
C TYR A 177 -9.53 4.90 2.35
N PHE A 178 -10.48 4.38 3.14
CA PHE A 178 -10.87 2.97 3.06
C PHE A 178 -11.60 2.65 1.76
N GLN A 179 -12.35 3.60 1.19
CA GLN A 179 -13.07 3.43 -0.08
C GLN A 179 -12.11 3.47 -1.29
N ASP A 180 -11.07 4.28 -1.22
CA ASP A 180 -9.99 4.39 -2.18
C ASP A 180 -9.00 3.22 -2.08
N LEU A 181 -9.02 2.40 -1.03
CA LEU A 181 -8.22 1.17 -0.89
C LEU A 181 -9.07 -0.12 -1.00
N GLN A 182 -10.34 0.00 -1.39
CA GLN A 182 -11.23 -1.14 -1.65
C GLN A 182 -10.94 -1.81 -3.01
N ASN A 183 -11.71 -2.84 -3.36
CA ASN A 183 -11.65 -3.56 -4.65
C ASN A 183 -11.30 -2.73 -5.91
N PRO A 184 -11.86 -1.53 -6.17
CA PRO A 184 -11.49 -0.75 -7.35
C PRO A 184 -10.00 -0.34 -7.40
N PHE A 185 -9.38 -0.09 -6.25
CA PHE A 185 -7.96 0.24 -6.17
C PHE A 185 -7.07 -0.94 -6.49
N TRP A 186 -7.35 -2.10 -5.88
CA TRP A 186 -6.59 -3.31 -6.16
C TRP A 186 -6.77 -3.75 -7.62
N GLN A 187 -7.94 -3.54 -8.21
CA GLN A 187 -8.14 -3.72 -9.65
C GLN A 187 -7.28 -2.77 -10.48
N THR A 188 -7.17 -1.49 -10.10
CA THR A 188 -6.33 -0.49 -10.78
C THR A 188 -4.85 -0.87 -10.73
N ILE A 189 -4.35 -1.30 -9.56
CA ILE A 189 -2.98 -1.80 -9.40
C ILE A 189 -2.74 -3.03 -10.27
N ALA A 190 -3.67 -4.00 -10.27
CA ALA A 190 -3.56 -5.24 -11.03
C ALA A 190 -3.58 -5.02 -12.55
N GLN A 191 -4.32 -4.02 -13.03
CA GLN A 191 -4.43 -3.71 -14.46
C GLN A 191 -3.26 -2.84 -14.98
N GLY A 192 -2.52 -2.21 -14.07
CA GLY A 192 -1.38 -1.35 -14.42
C GLY A 192 -1.71 -0.05 -15.14
N HIS A 193 -2.99 0.29 -15.30
CA HIS A 193 -3.45 1.60 -15.74
C HIS A 193 -3.40 2.58 -14.57
N ILE A 194 -2.25 3.21 -14.36
CA ILE A 194 -2.19 4.47 -13.61
C ILE A 194 -2.28 5.58 -14.65
N ASP A 195 -3.46 5.75 -15.26
CA ASP A 195 -3.64 6.82 -16.23
C ASP A 195 -3.53 8.19 -15.53
N PRO A 196 -2.63 9.07 -15.99
CA PRO A 196 -2.58 10.46 -15.57
C PRO A 196 -3.55 11.37 -16.36
N SER A 197 -4.27 10.83 -17.36
CA SER A 197 -5.01 11.61 -18.36
C SER A 197 -6.53 11.60 -18.26
N SER A 198 -7.16 10.84 -17.36
CA SER A 198 -8.64 10.77 -17.30
C SER A 198 -9.33 12.04 -16.75
N ILE A 199 -8.62 13.14 -16.53
CA ILE A 199 -9.20 14.43 -16.07
C ILE A 199 -9.21 15.50 -17.18
N SER A 200 -8.54 15.29 -18.31
CA SER A 200 -8.41 16.34 -19.33
C SER A 200 -9.49 16.34 -20.41
N GLU A 201 -10.31 15.29 -20.50
CA GLU A 201 -11.24 15.11 -21.64
C GLU A 201 -12.68 15.59 -21.38
N VAL A 202 -12.98 16.15 -20.19
CA VAL A 202 -14.33 16.66 -19.86
C VAL A 202 -14.42 18.20 -19.92
N LEU A 203 -13.31 18.91 -20.21
CA LEU A 203 -13.32 20.38 -20.31
C LEU A 203 -13.12 20.92 -21.74
N ALA A 204 -13.07 20.07 -22.77
CA ALA A 204 -12.99 20.52 -24.16
C ALA A 204 -14.36 20.63 -24.87
N ASP A 205 -15.44 20.09 -24.28
CA ASP A 205 -16.76 20.06 -24.91
C ASP A 205 -17.67 21.27 -24.56
N HIS A 206 -17.13 22.33 -23.96
CA HIS A 206 -17.89 23.55 -23.62
C HIS A 206 -17.31 24.85 -24.19
N GLU A 207 -16.62 24.78 -25.33
CA GLU A 207 -16.48 25.94 -26.22
C GLU A 207 -16.90 25.56 -27.65
N THR A 208 -18.18 25.71 -27.94
CA THR A 208 -18.70 26.21 -29.24
C THR A 208 -20.13 26.70 -29.11
#